data_AF-A0A0C3DU12-F1
#
_entry.id   AF-A0A0C3DU12-F1
#
_cell.length_a   1.000
_cell.length_b   1.000
_cell.length_c   1.000
_cell.angle_alpha   90.00
_cell.angle_beta   90.00
_cell.angle_gamma   90.00
#
_symmetry.space_group_name_H-M   'P 1'
#
loop_
_entity.id
_entity.type
_entity.pdbx_description
1 polymer ?
#
loop_
_entity_poly.entity_id
_entity_poly.type
_entity_poly.pdbx_seq_one_letter_code
_entity_poly.pdbx_strand_id
1 'polypeptide(L)'
;MDHIHDHFRGGELAATARPDFFVLNHMQMHGLISREKHDHLTTYSERPFVDGLRPRGWEPDSRRYRRERETQVEHDLQKERRLLKKNGRTKLRAQGHIYVHASSGKPAL
;
A
#
# COMPACT_ATOMS: atom_id res chain seq x y z
N MET A 1 -10.20 5.94 14.25
CA MET A 1 -10.80 5.66 15.55
C MET A 1 -10.30 4.30 15.92
N ASP A 2 -9.13 4.24 16.53
CA ASP A 2 -8.60 2.98 17.04
C ASP A 2 -9.54 2.54 18.17
N HIS A 3 -9.89 1.27 18.20
CA HIS A 3 -10.78 0.77 19.23
C HIS A 3 -10.10 0.96 20.58
N ILE A 4 -10.86 1.31 21.62
CA ILE A 4 -10.36 1.48 23.00
C ILE A 4 -9.53 0.27 23.48
N HIS A 5 -9.79 -0.91 22.91
CA HIS A 5 -9.02 -2.13 23.11
C HIS A 5 -7.53 -2.02 22.72
N ASP A 6 -7.22 -1.35 21.61
CA ASP A 6 -5.86 -1.21 21.11
C ASP A 6 -5.02 -0.24 21.96
N HIS A 7 -5.68 0.78 22.56
CA HIS A 7 -5.06 1.69 23.53
C HIS A 7 -4.58 0.94 24.79
N PHE A 8 -5.41 0.07 25.35
CA PHE A 8 -5.02 -0.75 26.52
C PHE A 8 -3.89 -1.74 26.20
N ARG A 9 -3.86 -2.27 24.98
CA ARG A 9 -2.83 -3.20 24.54
C ARG A 9 -1.45 -2.53 24.37
N GLY A 10 -1.43 -1.22 24.11
CA GLY A 10 -0.22 -0.38 24.06
C GLY A 10 0.34 0.04 25.42
N GLY A 11 -0.32 -0.33 26.53
CA GLY A 11 0.12 0.01 27.88
C GLY A 11 -0.47 1.32 28.43
N GLU A 12 -1.44 1.94 27.73
CA GLU A 12 -2.22 3.02 28.33
C GLU A 12 -3.08 2.46 29.47
N LEU A 13 -2.90 3.00 30.68
CA LEU A 13 -3.68 2.61 31.84
C LEU A 13 -5.09 3.21 31.73
N ALA A 14 -6.11 2.50 32.21
CA ALA A 14 -7.46 3.05 32.32
C ALA A 14 -7.52 4.33 33.15
N ALA A 15 -6.58 4.50 34.09
CA ALA A 15 -6.42 5.72 34.87
C ALA A 15 -5.90 6.92 34.06
N THR A 16 -5.22 6.67 32.93
CA THR A 16 -4.64 7.70 32.05
C THR A 16 -5.40 7.87 30.74
N ALA A 17 -6.29 6.94 30.41
CA ALA A 17 -7.11 7.01 29.21
C ALA A 17 -8.13 8.15 29.33
N ARG A 18 -8.10 9.09 28.39
CA ARG A 18 -9.10 10.15 28.32
C ARG A 18 -10.43 9.53 27.86
N PRO A 19 -11.55 9.75 28.58
CA PRO A 19 -12.86 9.29 28.12
C PRO A 19 -13.23 9.95 26.80
N ASP A 20 -13.80 9.17 25.89
CA ASP A 20 -14.31 9.71 24.62
C ASP A 20 -15.55 10.60 24.83
N PHE A 21 -15.97 11.29 23.77
CA PHE A 21 -17.14 12.18 23.81
C PHE A 21 -18.44 11.46 24.17
N PHE A 22 -18.61 10.19 23.78
CA PHE A 22 -19.82 9.43 24.08
C PHE A 22 -19.89 9.09 25.57
N VAL A 23 -18.75 8.74 26.17
CA VAL A 23 -18.63 8.50 27.61
C VAL A 23 -18.90 9.78 28.39
N LEU A 24 -18.30 10.91 27.98
CA LEU A 24 -18.54 12.21 28.65
C LEU A 24 -20.01 12.62 28.59
N ASN A 25 -20.66 12.47 27.43
CA ASN A 25 -22.08 12.78 27.27
C ASN A 25 -22.95 11.85 28.14
N HIS A 26 -22.67 10.55 28.14
CA HIS A 26 -23.36 9.58 29.01
C HIS A 26 -23.22 9.95 30.49
N MET A 27 -22.01 10.29 30.95
CA MET A 27 -21.77 10.70 32.32
C MET A 27 -22.56 11.97 32.70
N GLN A 28 -22.66 12.94 31.79
CA GLN A 28 -23.48 14.15 32.02
C GLN A 28 -24.97 13.80 32.08
N MET A 29 -25.47 13.02 31.12
CA MET A 29 -26.89 12.62 31.05
C MET A 29 -27.34 11.88 32.32
N HIS A 30 -26.45 11.10 32.93
CA HIS A 30 -26.71 10.37 34.17
C HIS A 30 -26.32 11.13 35.45
N GLY A 31 -25.92 12.41 35.33
CA GLY A 31 -25.59 13.26 36.47
C GLY A 31 -24.29 12.90 37.20
N LEU A 32 -23.44 12.07 36.61
CA LEU A 32 -22.12 11.70 37.16
C LEU A 32 -21.12 12.86 37.09
N ILE A 33 -21.33 13.80 36.17
CA ILE A 33 -20.59 15.05 36.05
C ILE A 33 -21.54 16.23 35.83
N SER A 34 -21.16 17.40 36.32
CA SER A 34 -21.90 18.64 36.06
C SER A 34 -21.73 19.08 34.60
N ARG A 35 -22.64 19.93 34.13
CA ARG A 35 -22.56 20.54 32.80
C ARG A 35 -21.27 21.35 32.61
N GLU A 36 -20.87 22.14 33.61
CA GLU A 36 -19.58 22.86 33.57
C GLU A 36 -18.38 21.93 33.42
N LYS A 37 -18.40 20.79 34.13
CA LYS A 37 -17.32 19.80 34.04
C LYS A 37 -17.31 19.10 32.68
N HIS A 38 -18.48 18.80 32.12
CA HIS A 38 -18.60 18.29 30.76
C HIS A 38 -18.04 19.28 29.74
N ASP A 39 -18.43 20.55 29.82
CA ASP A 39 -18.01 21.59 28.88
C ASP A 39 -16.49 21.81 28.96
N HIS A 40 -15.92 21.83 30.16
CA HIS A 40 -14.48 21.90 30.36
C HIS A 40 -13.72 20.71 29.74
N LEU A 41 -14.23 19.49 29.91
CA LEU A 41 -13.61 18.26 29.38
C LEU A 41 -13.74 18.15 27.85
N THR A 42 -14.71 18.83 27.24
CA THR A 42 -14.92 18.84 25.78
C THR A 42 -14.29 20.04 25.07
N THR A 43 -13.92 21.10 25.81
CA THR A 43 -13.36 22.36 25.28
C THR A 43 -12.13 22.17 24.37
N TYR A 44 -11.26 21.19 24.67
CA TYR A 44 -9.98 21.00 23.95
C TYR A 44 -9.93 19.78 23.04
N SER A 45 -11.04 19.07 22.83
CA SER A 45 -11.05 17.80 22.07
C SER A 45 -11.43 17.94 20.61
N GLU A 46 -11.94 19.09 20.19
CA GLU A 46 -12.10 19.37 18.76
C GLU A 46 -10.77 19.85 18.21
N ARG A 47 -10.09 18.96 17.47
CA ARG A 47 -8.95 19.37 16.66
C ARG A 47 -9.45 20.51 15.77
N PRO A 48 -8.86 21.73 15.84
CA PRO A 48 -9.33 22.84 15.03
C PRO A 48 -9.29 22.43 13.56
N PHE A 49 -10.21 22.97 12.76
CA PHE A 49 -10.27 22.67 11.34
C PHE A 49 -8.90 22.96 10.72
N VAL A 50 -8.16 21.91 10.35
CA VAL A 50 -6.83 22.05 9.78
C VAL A 50 -7.00 22.20 8.28
N ASP A 51 -6.55 23.33 7.75
CA ASP A 51 -6.47 23.52 6.30
C ASP A 51 -5.63 22.40 5.66
N GLY A 52 -6.13 21.86 4.56
CA GLY A 52 -5.49 20.74 3.87
C GLY A 52 -6.01 19.35 4.28
N LEU A 53 -7.02 19.25 5.16
CA LEU A 53 -7.78 18.02 5.33
C LEU A 53 -8.59 17.75 4.05
N ARG A 54 -8.15 16.76 3.29
CA ARG A 54 -8.81 16.33 2.06
C ARG A 54 -9.95 15.36 2.41
N PRO A 55 -11.09 15.41 1.69
CA PRO A 55 -12.17 14.46 1.89
C PRO A 55 -11.71 13.01 1.78
N ARG A 56 -12.40 12.10 2.46
CA ARG A 56 -12.15 10.66 2.30
C ARG A 56 -12.37 10.28 0.84
N GLY A 57 -11.36 9.68 0.21
CA GLY A 57 -11.38 9.33 -1.21
C GLY A 57 -10.78 10.39 -2.14
N TRP A 58 -10.33 11.54 -1.61
CA TRP A 58 -9.54 12.47 -2.40
C TRP A 58 -8.20 11.84 -2.78
N GLU A 59 -7.86 11.92 -4.06
CA GLU A 59 -6.62 11.40 -4.63
C GLU A 59 -5.85 12.55 -5.28
N PRO A 60 -4.55 12.73 -4.98
CA PRO A 60 -3.74 13.73 -5.66
C PRO A 60 -3.61 13.41 -7.16
N ASP A 61 -3.59 14.44 -8.00
CA ASP A 61 -3.41 14.28 -9.46
C ASP A 61 -2.17 13.47 -9.81
N SER A 62 -1.09 13.58 -9.02
CA SER A 62 0.13 12.79 -9.20
C SER A 62 -0.09 11.28 -9.09
N ARG A 63 -0.99 10.82 -8.20
CA ARG A 63 -1.39 9.40 -8.15
C ARG A 63 -2.27 9.01 -9.34
N ARG A 64 -3.18 9.90 -9.74
CA ARG A 64 -4.04 9.65 -10.91
C ARG A 64 -3.21 9.49 -12.19
N TYR A 65 -2.29 10.42 -12.46
CA TYR A 65 -1.37 10.35 -13.60
C TYR A 65 -0.46 9.12 -13.55
N ARG A 66 0.02 8.74 -12.36
CA ARG A 66 0.81 7.52 -12.20
C ARG A 66 0.01 6.27 -12.56
N ARG A 67 -1.24 6.16 -12.09
CA ARG A 67 -2.13 5.03 -12.42
C ARG A 67 -2.40 4.97 -13.92
N GLU A 68 -2.73 6.10 -14.54
CA GLU A 68 -2.96 6.20 -15.99
C GLU A 68 -1.72 5.72 -16.77
N ARG A 69 -0.52 6.14 -16.36
CA ARG A 69 0.75 5.71 -16.96
C ARG A 69 1.04 4.22 -16.76
N GLU A 70 0.78 3.68 -15.57
CA GLU A 70 0.96 2.24 -15.27
C GLU A 70 -0.04 1.36 -16.06
N THR A 71 -1.24 1.88 -16.35
CA THR A 71 -2.24 1.19 -17.19
C THR A 71 -1.97 1.30 -18.69
N GLN A 72 -1.15 2.26 -19.11
CA GLN A 72 -0.73 2.35 -20.51
C GLN A 72 0.26 1.20 -20.79
N VAL A 73 -0.23 0.15 -21.45
CA VAL A 73 0.62 -0.85 -22.08
C VAL A 73 1.30 -0.20 -23.28
N GLU A 74 2.55 0.21 -23.08
CA GLU A 74 3.38 0.75 -24.16
C GLU A 74 3.77 -0.41 -25.10
N HIS A 75 3.02 -0.57 -26.19
CA HIS A 75 3.33 -1.52 -27.26
C HIS A 75 4.50 -1.00 -28.11
N ASP A 76 5.72 -1.15 -27.60
CA ASP A 76 6.94 -0.87 -28.37
C ASP A 76 7.25 -2.04 -29.32
N LEU A 77 6.72 -1.93 -30.54
CA LEU A 77 6.94 -2.88 -31.63
C LEU A 77 8.44 -3.05 -31.97
N GLN A 78 9.28 -2.05 -31.72
CA GLN A 78 10.73 -2.18 -31.93
C GLN A 78 11.37 -3.03 -30.85
N LYS A 79 10.96 -2.86 -29.59
CA LYS A 79 11.41 -3.68 -28.46
C LYS A 79 10.97 -5.14 -28.63
N GLU A 80 9.73 -5.38 -29.06
CA GLU A 80 9.23 -6.72 -29.38
C GLU A 80 10.05 -7.38 -30.51
N ARG A 81 10.34 -6.64 -31.60
CA ARG A 81 11.22 -7.12 -32.68
C ARG A 81 12.64 -7.44 -32.20
N ARG A 82 13.22 -6.62 -31.31
CA ARG A 82 14.55 -6.89 -30.72
C ARG A 82 14.54 -8.16 -29.87
N LEU A 83 13.50 -8.40 -29.08
CA LEU A 83 13.33 -9.60 -28.27
C LEU A 83 13.18 -10.86 -29.13
N LEU A 84 12.38 -10.81 -30.20
CA LEU A 84 12.24 -11.91 -31.15
C LEU A 84 13.57 -12.27 -31.82
N LYS A 85 14.36 -11.26 -32.23
CA LYS A 85 15.70 -11.48 -32.80
C LYS A 85 16.68 -12.09 -31.80
N LYS A 86 16.61 -11.68 -30.53
CA LYS A 86 17.46 -12.24 -29.46
C LYS A 86 17.08 -13.70 -29.19
N ASN A 87 15.80 -14.00 -29.02
CA ASN A 87 15.30 -15.35 -28.73
C ASN A 87 15.48 -16.32 -29.91
N GLY A 88 15.35 -15.84 -31.14
CA GLY A 88 15.65 -16.64 -32.35
C GLY A 88 17.12 -17.04 -32.44
N ARG A 89 18.04 -16.15 -32.05
CA ARG A 89 19.49 -16.44 -31.99
C ARG A 89 19.85 -17.45 -30.91
N THR A 90 19.16 -17.43 -29.76
CA THR A 90 19.39 -18.38 -28.67
C THR A 90 18.95 -19.79 -29.05
N LYS A 91 17.83 -19.95 -29.78
CA LYS A 91 17.36 -21.26 -30.27
C LYS A 91 18.30 -21.89 -31.31
N LEU A 92 18.84 -21.10 -32.24
CA LEU A 92 19.81 -21.59 -33.23
C LEU A 92 21.13 -22.06 -32.60
N ARG A 93 21.60 -21.41 -31.52
CA ARG A 93 22.78 -21.86 -30.77
C ARG A 93 22.56 -23.18 -30.02
N ALA A 94 21.36 -23.42 -29.51
CA ALA A 94 21.02 -24.69 -28.85
C ALA A 94 20.94 -25.87 -29.84
N GLN A 95 20.46 -25.64 -31.08
CA GLN A 95 20.41 -26.65 -32.13
C GLN A 95 21.79 -26.94 -32.77
N GLY A 96 22.66 -25.94 -32.89
CA GLY A 96 24.01 -26.11 -33.43
C GLY A 96 24.97 -26.89 -32.53
N HIS A 97 24.68 -27.05 -31.24
CA HIS A 97 25.56 -27.76 -30.30
C HIS A 97 25.34 -29.28 -30.27
N ILE A 98 24.26 -29.78 -30.88
CA ILE A 98 23.89 -31.21 -30.87
C ILE A 98 24.55 -31.98 -32.05
N TYR A 99 25.08 -31.30 -33.07
CA TYR A 99 25.59 -31.92 -34.30
C TYR A 99 27.13 -31.86 -34.48
N VAL A 100 27.92 -31.89 -33.40
CA VAL A 100 29.39 -32.02 -33.50
C VAL A 100 29.89 -33.12 -32.57
N HIS A 101 29.45 -34.36 -32.77
CA HIS A 101 30.10 -35.57 -32.25
C HIS A 101 29.64 -36.81 -33.04
N ALA A 102 29.92 -36.86 -34.34
CA ALA A 102 29.74 -38.09 -35.12
C ALA A 102 30.68 -38.14 -36.34
N SER A 103 32.00 -38.07 -36.12
CA SER A 103 32.99 -38.53 -37.12
C SER A 103 34.37 -38.75 -36.50
N SER A 104 34.59 -39.93 -35.92
CA SER A 104 35.94 -40.51 -35.82
C SER A 104 35.89 -42.04 -35.76
N GLY A 105 35.34 -42.65 -36.81
CA GLY A 105 35.59 -44.06 -37.11
C GLY A 105 36.87 -44.18 -37.94
N LYS A 106 37.95 -44.66 -37.33
CA LYS A 106 39.22 -44.98 -38.00
C LYS A 106 39.02 -46.18 -38.96
N PRO A 107 39.64 -46.22 -40.15
CA PRO A 107 39.75 -47.47 -40.90
C PRO A 107 40.81 -48.37 -40.24
N ALA A 108 40.43 -49.63 -39.97
CA ALA A 108 41.36 -50.68 -39.61
C ALA A 108 41.93 -51.33 -40.89
N LEU A 109 43.19 -51.75 -40.75
CA LEU A 109 44.15 -52.27 -41.73
C LEU A 109 43.61 -53.32 -42.71
#